data_AF-G1V510-F1
#
_entry.id   AF-G1V510-F1
#
_cell.length_a   1.000
_cell.length_b   1.000
_cell.length_c   1.000
_cell.angle_alpha   90.00
_cell.angle_beta   90.00
_cell.angle_gamma   90.00
#
_symmetry.space_group_name_H-M   'P 1'
#
loop_
_entity.id
_entity.type
_entity.pdbx_description
1 polymer ?
#
loop_
_entity_poly.entity_id
_entity_poly.type
_entity_poly.pdbx_seq_one_letter_code
_entity_poly.pdbx_strand_id
1 'polypeptide(L)' 'MPLPMPEEEEKFRCPHGERNQALMLCSLNCDLSGAHPDRKAKADGRFIITPWWCLHKCKWLPEHRDEVRFAAKKSD' A
#
# COMPACT_ATOMS: atom_id res chain seq x y z
N MET A 1 -2.96 -9.05 -20.02
CA MET A 1 -1.93 -8.29 -19.27
C MET A 1 -2.65 -7.24 -18.44
N PRO A 2 -2.32 -7.03 -17.15
CA PRO A 2 -2.88 -5.92 -16.37
C PRO A 2 -2.41 -4.58 -16.96
N LEU A 3 -3.28 -3.58 -16.98
CA LEU A 3 -2.90 -2.24 -17.42
C LEU A 3 -1.84 -1.64 -16.48
N PRO A 4 -0.85 -0.89 -16.99
CA PRO A 4 0.07 -0.13 -16.13
C PRO A 4 -0.75 0.86 -15.29
N MET A 5 -0.39 0.99 -14.00
CA MET A 5 -1.03 1.97 -13.13
C MET A 5 -0.51 3.37 -13.47
N PRO A 6 -1.29 4.44 -13.19
CA PRO A 6 -0.78 5.81 -13.30
C PRO A 6 0.47 6.01 -12.43
N GLU A 7 1.49 6.71 -12.95
CA GLU A 7 2.75 6.96 -12.22
C GLU A 7 2.55 7.61 -10.85
N GLU A 8 1.54 8.46 -10.72
CA GLU A 8 1.22 9.11 -9.44
C GLU A 8 0.82 8.06 -8.40
N GLU A 9 -0.01 7.09 -8.77
CA GLU A 9 -0.38 5.99 -7.88
C GLU A 9 0.80 5.08 -7.54
N GLU A 10 1.86 5.07 -8.36
CA GLU A 10 3.13 4.38 -8.07
C GLU A 10 4.01 5.10 -7.08
N LYS A 11 4.17 6.42 -7.24
CA LYS A 11 4.99 7.27 -6.36
C LYS A 11 4.44 7.38 -4.95
N PHE A 12 3.15 7.08 -4.79
CA PHE A 12 2.42 7.27 -3.54
C PHE A 12 2.02 5.97 -2.84
N ARG A 13 2.56 4.83 -3.27
CA ARG A 13 2.31 3.55 -2.59
C ARG A 13 2.96 3.56 -1.22
N CYS A 14 2.26 3.03 -0.21
CA CYS A 14 2.92 2.62 1.03
C CYS A 14 3.90 1.48 0.69
N PRO A 15 5.07 1.40 1.32
CA PRO A 15 6.04 0.32 1.12
C PRO A 15 5.48 -1.07 1.39
N HIS A 16 4.38 -1.17 2.16
CA HIS A 16 3.71 -2.44 2.44
C HIS A 16 2.74 -2.89 1.34
N GLY A 17 2.41 -2.00 0.41
CA GLY A 17 1.48 -2.24 -0.68
C GLY A 17 2.17 -2.94 -1.84
N GLU A 18 2.00 -4.25 -1.93
CA GLU A 18 2.49 -5.06 -3.04
C GLU A 18 1.39 -5.25 -4.10
N ARG A 19 1.77 -5.17 -5.37
CA ARG A 19 0.81 -5.36 -6.47
C ARG A 19 0.64 -6.86 -6.75
N ASN A 20 -0.60 -7.34 -6.68
CA ASN A 20 -0.95 -8.69 -7.09
C ASN A 20 -2.04 -8.61 -8.17
N GLN A 21 -1.61 -8.72 -9.43
CA GLN A 21 -2.47 -8.57 -10.61
C GLN A 21 -3.20 -7.21 -10.64
N ALA A 22 -4.52 -7.21 -10.49
CA ALA A 22 -5.37 -6.02 -10.47
C ALA A 22 -5.56 -5.44 -9.05
N LEU A 23 -5.06 -6.12 -8.02
CA LEU A 23 -5.23 -5.74 -6.62
C LEU A 23 -3.93 -5.17 -6.04
N MET A 24 -4.07 -4.36 -4.99
CA MET A 24 -2.97 -3.98 -4.11
C MET A 24 -3.17 -4.67 -2.77
N LEU A 25 -2.14 -5.37 -2.30
CA LEU A 25 -2.14 -6.13 -1.06
C LEU A 25 -1.22 -5.46 -0.05
N CYS A 26 -1.72 -5.17 1.15
CA CYS A 26 -0.95 -4.65 2.26
C CYS A 26 -0.55 -5.78 3.19
N SER A 27 0.74 -5.91 3.47
CA SER A 27 1.26 -6.88 4.43
C SER A 27 1.31 -6.35 5.87
N LEU A 28 0.95 -5.08 6.10
CA LEU A 28 0.96 -4.47 7.42
C LEU A 28 -0.26 -4.92 8.26
N ASN A 29 -0.07 -5.09 9.56
CA ASN A 29 -1.15 -5.43 10.49
C ASN A 29 -2.31 -4.43 10.46
N CYS A 30 -3.54 -4.89 10.71
CA CYS A 30 -4.74 -4.05 10.77
C CYS A 30 -4.62 -2.93 11.82
N ASP A 31 -4.00 -3.21 12.96
CA ASP A 31 -3.87 -2.26 14.06
C ASP A 31 -2.93 -1.10 13.69
N LEU A 32 -1.87 -1.40 12.92
CA LEU A 32 -0.87 -0.44 12.48
C LEU A 32 -1.31 0.32 11.21
N SER A 33 -1.94 -0.38 10.26
CA SER A 33 -2.45 0.23 9.04
C SER A 33 -3.75 1.01 9.26
N GLY A 34 -4.54 0.65 10.27
CA GLY A 34 -5.92 1.09 10.44
C GLY A 34 -6.91 0.42 9.49
N ALA A 35 -6.50 -0.64 8.77
CA ALA A 35 -7.39 -1.42 7.92
C ALA A 35 -8.36 -2.24 8.77
N HIS A 36 -9.62 -2.33 8.35
CA HIS A 36 -10.59 -3.17 9.05
C HIS A 36 -10.28 -4.67 8.79
N PRO A 37 -10.36 -5.54 9.82
CA PRO A 37 -9.98 -6.95 9.69
C PRO A 37 -10.75 -7.75 8.62
N ASP A 38 -11.96 -7.31 8.26
CA ASP A 38 -12.77 -7.89 7.19
C ASP A 38 -12.12 -7.83 5.79
N ARG A 39 -11.17 -6.91 5.58
CA ARG A 39 -10.43 -6.75 4.33
C ARG A 39 -9.27 -7.72 4.18
N LYS A 40 -9.06 -8.58 5.19
CA LYS A 40 -8.00 -9.59 5.19
C LYS A 40 -8.33 -10.66 4.14
N ALA A 41 -7.48 -10.80 3.13
CA ALA A 41 -7.61 -11.87 2.15
C ALA A 41 -7.41 -13.22 2.86
N LYS A 42 -8.33 -14.16 2.61
CA LYS A 42 -8.33 -15.49 3.24
C LYS A 42 -7.12 -16.34 2.86
N ALA A 43 -6.53 -16.09 1.68
CA ALA A 43 -5.44 -16.91 1.14
C ALA A 43 -4.09 -16.56 1.78
N ASP A 44 -3.80 -15.26 1.97
CA ASP A 44 -2.43 -14.80 2.26
C ASP A 44 -2.34 -14.03 3.58
N GLY A 45 -3.48 -13.74 4.21
CA GLY A 45 -3.54 -12.87 5.39
C GLY A 45 -3.19 -11.40 5.13
N ARG A 46 -2.87 -11.04 3.88
CA ARG A 46 -2.64 -9.66 3.43
C ARG A 46 -3.97 -8.95 3.17
N PHE A 47 -4.00 -7.64 3.31
CA PHE A 47 -5.23 -6.85 3.16
C PHE A 47 -5.36 -6.31 1.74
N ILE A 48 -6.53 -6.46 1.13
CA ILE A 48 -6.79 -5.80 -0.15
C ILE A 48 -7.03 -4.31 0.14
N ILE A 49 -6.13 -3.47 -0.34
CA ILE A 49 -6.20 -2.02 -0.24
C ILE A 49 -6.22 -1.40 -1.65
N THR A 50 -6.57 -0.13 -1.75
CA THR A 50 -6.39 0.65 -2.98
C THR A 50 -5.23 1.64 -2.78
N PRO A 51 -4.54 2.10 -3.84
CA PRO A 51 -3.55 3.16 -3.75
C PRO A 51 -4.10 4.41 -3.01
N TRP A 52 -5.34 4.79 -3.29
CA TRP A 52 -6.01 5.89 -2.60
C TRP A 52 -6.17 5.65 -1.09
N TRP A 53 -6.63 4.46 -0.67
CA TRP A 53 -6.78 4.14 0.75
C TRP A 53 -5.42 4.21 1.45
N CYS A 54 -4.40 3.69 0.76
CA CYS A 54 -3.02 3.73 1.20
C CYS A 54 -2.56 5.15 1.52
N LEU A 55 -2.86 6.10 0.64
CA LEU A 55 -2.49 7.51 0.76
C LEU A 55 -3.24 8.27 1.84
N HIS A 56 -4.54 8.04 1.94
CA HIS A 56 -5.45 8.92 2.66
C HIS A 56 -5.99 8.34 3.96
N LYS A 57 -5.89 7.02 4.15
CA LYS A 57 -6.51 6.30 5.26
C LYS A 57 -5.54 5.41 6.04
N CYS A 58 -4.40 5.05 5.46
CA CYS A 58 -3.37 4.30 6.18
C CYS A 58 -2.82 5.15 7.34
N LYS A 59 -2.93 4.64 8.57
CA LYS A 59 -2.45 5.33 9.78
C LYS A 59 -0.92 5.36 9.87
N TRP A 60 -0.26 4.33 9.35
CA TRP A 60 1.20 4.23 9.33
C TRP A 60 1.85 5.23 8.37
N LEU A 61 1.20 5.55 7.25
CA LEU A 61 1.81 6.36 6.20
C LEU A 61 2.16 7.80 6.63
N PRO A 62 1.30 8.56 7.35
CA PRO A 62 1.65 9.88 7.86
C PRO A 62 2.88 9.90 8.77
N GLU A 63 3.05 8.89 9.63
CA GLU A 63 4.16 8.80 10.60
C GLU A 63 5.51 8.52 9.91
N HIS A 64 5.48 7.82 8.77
CA HIS A 64 6.68 7.39 8.05
C HIS A 64 6.78 7.98 6.64
N ARG A 65 6.04 9.06 6.37
CA ARG A 65 5.92 9.65 5.04
C ARG A 65 7.27 10.07 4.44
N ASP A 66 8.14 10.60 5.28
CA ASP A 66 9.47 11.05 4.85
C ASP A 66 10.39 9.88 4.51
N GLU A 67 10.30 8.76 5.24
CA GLU A 67 11.06 7.54 4.97
C GLU A 67 10.66 6.91 3.62
N VAL A 68 9.35 6.91 3.32
CA VAL A 68 8.82 6.40 2.04
C VAL A 68 9.25 7.27 0.86
N ARG A 69 9.26 8.61 1.03
CA ARG A 69 9.70 9.55 -0.02
C ARG A 69 11.18 9.40 -0.36
N PHE A 70 12.01 9.01 0.61
CA PHE A 70 13.43 8.76 0.39
C PHE A 70 13.69 7.41 -0.30
N ALA A 71 12.89 6.39 -0.04
CA ALA A 71 13.01 5.09 -0.75
C ALA A 71 12.77 5.24 -2.26
N ALA A 72 11.79 6.04 -2.67
CA ALA A 72 11.53 6.32 -4.08
C ALA A 72 12.66 7.10 -4.80
N LYS A 73 13.54 7.78 -4.05
CA LYS A 73 14.69 8.53 -4.58
C LYS A 73 15.99 7.73 -4.64
N LYS A 74 16.01 6.50 -4.12
CA LYS A 74 17.23 5.65 -4.03
C LYS A 74 17.26 4.51 -5.06
N SER A 75 16.41 4.58 -6.08
CA SER A 75 16.54 3.76 -7.29
C SER A 75 16.92 4.67 -8.44
N ASP A 76 18.19 5.08 -8.46
CA ASP A 76 18.91 5.51 -9.67
C ASP A 76 19.94 4.41 -9.98
#